data_AF-A0A960F8Z2-F1
#
_entry.id   AF-A0A960F8Z2-F1
#
_cell.length_a   1.000
_cell.length_b   1.000
_cell.length_c   1.000
_cell.angle_alpha   90.00
_cell.angle_beta   90.00
_cell.angle_gamma   90.00
#
_symmetry.space_group_name_H-M   'P 1'
#
loop_
_entity.id
_entity.type
_entity.pdbx_description
1 polymer ?
#
loop_
_entity_poly.entity_id
_entity_poly.type
_entity_poly.pdbx_seq_one_letter_code
_entity_poly.pdbx_strand_id
1 'polypeptide(L)'
;MPAPNSPGSVPRQVTADAGLRRSRDRRTLVGGSPLRIVRLTEGGARLVERLLGDAAVPDGDRPATLVRRLLDAGIVHPCVVAPARRRTCAAVIPVRDDPAGLARSLDVVCATPGIDAVVVVDDGSTDAVAVDSTVAAAVVPTISAAVVPTGADRPTVSVLRHVMAAGPGIARDTGWRSVEADIVVFCDADVVPEPGWLGVLLAH
;
A
#
# COMPACT_ATOMS: atom_id res chain seq x y z
N MET A 1 -14.49 21.11 -9.88
CA MET A 1 -13.94 19.78 -9.53
C MET A 1 -14.71 19.27 -8.33
N PRO A 2 -15.56 18.24 -8.44
CA PRO A 2 -16.29 17.77 -7.27
C PRO A 2 -15.31 17.10 -6.31
N ALA A 3 -15.50 17.35 -5.01
CA ALA A 3 -14.64 16.89 -3.92
C ALA A 3 -14.50 15.37 -3.93
N PRO A 4 -13.28 14.83 -3.68
CA PRO A 4 -13.01 13.42 -3.93
C PRO A 4 -13.75 12.44 -3.02
N ASN A 5 -14.30 12.82 -1.87
CA ASN A 5 -15.03 11.90 -0.99
C ASN A 5 -16.00 12.64 -0.07
N SER A 6 -17.24 12.86 -0.54
CA SER A 6 -18.35 13.21 0.37
C SER A 6 -18.94 11.91 0.93
N PRO A 7 -19.19 11.80 2.25
CA PRO A 7 -19.88 10.64 2.83
C PRO A 7 -21.27 10.52 2.19
N GLY A 8 -21.41 9.56 1.28
CA GLY A 8 -22.60 9.38 0.44
C GLY A 8 -22.31 9.25 -1.07
N SER A 9 -21.10 9.56 -1.54
CA SER A 9 -20.73 9.36 -2.95
C SER A 9 -20.38 7.88 -3.24
N VAL A 10 -20.85 7.35 -4.37
CA VAL A 10 -20.42 6.03 -4.87
C VAL A 10 -19.04 6.15 -5.52
N PRO A 11 -18.18 5.12 -5.44
CA PRO A 11 -16.88 5.16 -6.09
C PRO A 11 -17.04 5.33 -7.60
N ARG A 12 -16.09 6.03 -8.23
CA ARG A 12 -16.12 6.28 -9.68
C ARG A 12 -15.94 5.01 -10.51
N GLN A 13 -15.22 4.03 -9.98
CA GLN A 13 -14.99 2.73 -10.61
C GLN A 13 -15.04 1.64 -9.55
N VAL A 14 -15.39 0.43 -9.98
CA VAL A 14 -15.44 -0.75 -9.13
C VAL A 14 -14.81 -1.93 -9.88
N THR A 15 -14.23 -2.85 -9.14
CA THR A 15 -13.71 -4.13 -9.65
C THR A 15 -14.49 -5.29 -9.05
N ALA A 16 -14.51 -6.44 -9.73
CA ALA A 16 -15.15 -7.64 -9.20
C ALA A 16 -14.38 -8.19 -8.00
N ASP A 17 -15.11 -8.76 -7.04
CA ASP A 17 -14.51 -9.69 -6.09
C ASP A 17 -13.92 -10.91 -6.82
N ALA A 18 -12.78 -11.42 -6.37
CA ALA A 18 -12.11 -12.57 -6.99
C ALA A 18 -12.99 -13.84 -7.00
N GLY A 19 -13.90 -13.97 -6.02
CA GLY A 19 -14.86 -15.05 -5.91
C GLY A 19 -16.10 -14.90 -6.80
N LEU A 20 -16.27 -13.78 -7.50
CA LEU A 20 -17.47 -13.53 -8.30
C LEU A 20 -17.63 -14.59 -9.40
N ARG A 21 -18.83 -15.18 -9.47
CA ARG A 21 -19.29 -16.07 -10.54
C ARG A 21 -20.55 -15.50 -11.16
N ARG A 22 -20.72 -15.74 -12.46
CA ARG A 22 -21.84 -15.22 -13.23
C ARG A 22 -22.50 -16.34 -14.02
N SER A 23 -23.83 -16.32 -14.08
CA SER A 23 -24.58 -17.20 -14.96
C SER A 23 -24.26 -16.92 -16.44
N ARG A 24 -24.51 -17.89 -17.32
CA ARG A 24 -24.29 -17.76 -18.78
C ARG A 24 -25.10 -16.61 -19.40
N ASP A 25 -26.31 -16.36 -18.89
CA ASP A 25 -27.16 -15.25 -19.32
C ASP A 25 -26.75 -13.90 -18.72
N ARG A 26 -25.69 -13.87 -17.88
CA ARG A 26 -25.15 -12.69 -17.18
C ARG A 26 -26.13 -11.99 -16.22
N ARG A 27 -27.27 -12.59 -15.91
CA ARG A 27 -28.31 -11.99 -15.06
C ARG A 27 -28.28 -12.46 -13.61
N THR A 28 -27.46 -13.44 -13.28
CA THR A 28 -27.27 -13.89 -11.90
C THR A 28 -25.81 -13.79 -11.52
N LEU A 29 -25.57 -13.11 -10.40
CA LEU A 29 -24.26 -13.00 -9.74
C LEU A 29 -24.27 -13.90 -8.51
N VAL A 30 -23.18 -14.63 -8.29
CA VAL A 30 -22.93 -15.43 -7.09
C VAL A 30 -21.57 -15.01 -6.54
N GLY A 31 -21.52 -14.52 -5.31
CA GLY A 31 -20.30 -13.99 -4.70
C GLY A 31 -20.57 -13.20 -3.44
N GLY A 32 -19.53 -12.56 -2.90
CA GLY A 32 -19.65 -11.76 -1.68
C GLY A 32 -19.32 -12.51 -0.40
N SER A 33 -19.18 -11.74 0.69
CA SER A 33 -18.92 -12.24 2.04
C SER A 33 -19.87 -11.56 3.04
N PRO A 34 -20.89 -12.25 3.57
CA PRO A 34 -21.24 -13.66 3.30
C PRO A 34 -21.77 -13.88 1.87
N LEU A 35 -21.69 -15.11 1.37
CA LEU A 35 -22.11 -15.48 0.01
C LEU A 35 -23.56 -15.04 -0.30
N ARG A 36 -23.75 -14.32 -1.41
CA ARG A 36 -25.05 -13.86 -1.91
C ARG A 36 -25.29 -14.34 -3.34
N ILE A 37 -26.58 -14.52 -3.67
CA ILE A 37 -27.05 -14.69 -5.04
C ILE A 37 -27.89 -13.47 -5.40
N VAL A 38 -27.46 -12.71 -6.41
CA VAL A 38 -28.13 -11.49 -6.86
C VAL A 38 -28.65 -11.68 -8.27
N ARG A 39 -29.95 -11.49 -8.47
CA ARG A 39 -30.58 -11.50 -9.79
C ARG A 39 -30.77 -10.08 -10.30
N LEU A 40 -30.21 -9.80 -11.48
CA LEU A 40 -30.21 -8.50 -12.11
C LEU A 40 -31.40 -8.35 -13.08
N THR A 41 -31.90 -7.12 -13.15
CA THR A 41 -32.68 -6.67 -14.31
C THR A 41 -31.78 -6.65 -15.54
N GLU A 42 -32.37 -6.57 -16.73
CA GLU A 42 -31.59 -6.49 -17.98
C GLU A 42 -30.71 -5.24 -18.03
N GLY A 43 -31.25 -4.10 -17.58
CA GLY A 43 -30.48 -2.87 -17.41
C GLY A 43 -29.37 -2.99 -16.37
N GLY A 44 -29.62 -3.70 -15.26
CA GLY A 44 -28.59 -3.96 -14.25
C GLY A 44 -27.46 -4.85 -14.77
N ALA A 45 -27.79 -5.90 -15.55
CA ALA A 45 -26.80 -6.77 -16.17
C ALA A 45 -25.92 -6.00 -17.18
N ARG A 46 -26.52 -5.11 -17.99
CA ARG A 46 -25.77 -4.22 -18.89
C ARG A 46 -24.84 -3.27 -18.12
N LEU A 47 -25.31 -2.70 -17.00
CA LEU A 47 -24.48 -1.84 -16.19
C LEU A 47 -23.30 -2.61 -15.61
N VAL A 48 -23.54 -3.77 -14.99
CA VAL A 48 -22.47 -4.61 -14.43
C VAL A 48 -21.46 -5.03 -15.49
N GLU A 49 -21.91 -5.44 -16.68
CA GLU A 49 -20.98 -5.77 -17.79
C GLU A 49 -20.04 -4.61 -18.13
N ARG A 50 -20.56 -3.38 -18.18
CA ARG A 50 -19.75 -2.19 -18.42
C ARG A 50 -18.76 -1.92 -17.28
N LEU A 51 -19.22 -2.01 -16.03
CA LEU A 51 -18.37 -1.76 -14.86
C LEU A 51 -17.21 -2.75 -14.78
N LEU A 52 -17.46 -4.02 -15.08
CA LEU A 52 -16.44 -5.07 -15.12
C LEU A 52 -15.50 -4.97 -16.34
N GLY A 53 -15.82 -4.10 -17.30
CA GLY A 53 -14.93 -3.68 -18.39
C GLY A 53 -14.30 -2.31 -18.13
N ASP A 54 -14.04 -1.99 -16.86
CA ASP A 54 -13.39 -0.76 -16.37
C ASP A 54 -14.12 0.55 -16.65
N ALA A 55 -15.40 0.51 -17.06
CA ALA A 55 -16.17 1.73 -17.24
C ALA A 55 -16.45 2.43 -15.92
N ALA A 56 -16.46 3.76 -15.95
CA ALA A 56 -16.89 4.57 -14.81
C ALA A 56 -18.37 4.32 -14.46
N VAL A 57 -18.67 4.39 -13.16
CA VAL A 57 -20.04 4.39 -12.63
C VAL A 57 -20.77 5.61 -13.19
N PRO A 58 -21.84 5.42 -13.98
CA PRO A 58 -22.61 6.54 -14.51
C PRO A 58 -23.27 7.35 -13.40
N ASP A 59 -23.42 8.65 -13.62
CA ASP A 59 -24.17 9.51 -12.71
C ASP A 59 -25.65 9.08 -12.62
N GLY A 60 -26.26 9.34 -11.45
CA GLY A 60 -27.68 9.12 -11.19
C GLY A 60 -27.99 8.05 -10.14
N ASP A 61 -29.21 8.13 -9.60
CA ASP A 61 -29.60 7.36 -8.40
C ASP A 61 -29.67 5.86 -8.64
N ARG A 62 -30.11 5.44 -9.83
CA ARG A 62 -30.27 4.01 -10.16
C ARG A 62 -28.92 3.29 -10.27
N PRO A 63 -27.93 3.77 -11.07
CA PRO A 63 -26.57 3.23 -11.04
C PRO A 63 -25.97 3.24 -9.65
N ALA A 64 -26.08 4.37 -8.93
CA ALA A 64 -25.52 4.51 -7.59
C ALA A 64 -26.12 3.49 -6.61
N THR A 65 -27.44 3.29 -6.63
CA THR A 65 -28.13 2.33 -5.76
C THR A 65 -27.70 0.88 -6.05
N LEU A 66 -27.57 0.50 -7.32
CA LEU A 66 -27.09 -0.84 -7.67
C LEU A 66 -25.64 -1.03 -7.21
N VAL A 67 -24.76 -0.06 -7.47
CA VAL A 67 -23.35 -0.13 -7.04
C VAL A 67 -23.23 -0.24 -5.53
N ARG A 68 -23.96 0.58 -4.75
CA ARG A 68 -23.98 0.47 -3.28
C ARG A 68 -24.38 -0.94 -2.83
N ARG A 69 -25.46 -1.50 -3.38
CA ARG A 69 -25.90 -2.86 -3.02
C ARG A 69 -24.85 -3.93 -3.33
N LEU A 70 -24.11 -3.79 -4.43
CA LEU A 70 -23.05 -4.74 -4.79
C LEU A 70 -21.82 -4.58 -3.89
N LEU A 71 -21.48 -3.35 -3.50
CA LEU A 71 -20.44 -3.04 -2.51
C LEU A 71 -20.81 -3.59 -1.14
N ASP A 72 -22.01 -3.31 -0.65
CA ASP A 72 -22.53 -3.79 0.64
C ASP A 72 -22.58 -5.33 0.69
N ALA A 73 -22.76 -5.97 -0.46
CA ALA A 73 -22.73 -7.43 -0.59
C ALA A 73 -21.30 -8.01 -0.72
N GLY A 74 -20.27 -7.17 -0.88
CA GLY A 74 -18.89 -7.62 -1.16
C GLY A 74 -18.74 -8.28 -2.54
N ILE A 75 -19.64 -8.02 -3.48
CA ILE A 75 -19.63 -8.60 -4.83
C ILE A 75 -18.69 -7.81 -5.77
N VAL A 76 -18.58 -6.52 -5.51
CA VAL A 76 -17.61 -5.62 -6.15
C VAL A 76 -16.91 -4.83 -5.07
N HIS A 77 -15.72 -4.33 -5.39
CA HIS A 77 -14.90 -3.50 -4.51
C HIS A 77 -14.61 -2.17 -5.21
N PRO A 78 -14.43 -1.06 -4.47
CA PRO A 78 -13.96 0.18 -5.06
C PRO A 78 -12.65 -0.06 -5.82
N CYS A 79 -12.56 0.43 -7.05
CA CYS A 79 -11.30 0.44 -7.78
C CYS A 79 -10.54 1.70 -7.36
N VAL A 80 -9.39 1.54 -6.72
CA VAL A 80 -8.53 2.66 -6.37
C VAL A 80 -7.62 2.95 -7.55
N VAL A 81 -7.88 4.07 -8.21
CA VAL A 81 -7.05 4.54 -9.31
C VAL A 81 -5.81 5.21 -8.73
N ALA A 82 -4.63 4.77 -9.19
CA ALA A 82 -3.38 5.40 -8.80
C ALA A 82 -3.43 6.91 -9.08
N PRO A 83 -2.91 7.77 -8.17
CA PRO A 83 -2.92 9.21 -8.37
C PRO A 83 -2.13 9.60 -9.63
N ALA A 84 -2.57 10.66 -10.32
CA ALA A 84 -1.97 11.13 -11.57
C ALA A 84 -0.50 11.59 -11.42
N ARG A 85 -0.07 11.88 -10.19
CA ARG A 85 1.33 12.18 -9.84
C ARG A 85 1.84 11.12 -8.86
N ARG A 86 3.07 10.64 -9.08
CA ARG A 86 3.79 9.81 -8.11
C ARG A 86 3.98 10.60 -6.81
N ARG A 87 3.51 10.04 -5.70
CA ARG A 87 3.74 10.55 -4.34
C ARG A 87 5.13 10.14 -3.88
N THR A 88 5.84 11.03 -3.19
CA THR A 88 7.12 10.66 -2.56
C THR A 88 6.86 9.79 -1.32
N CYS A 89 7.72 8.82 -1.08
CA CYS A 89 7.58 7.86 0.01
C CYS A 89 8.86 7.76 0.84
N ALA A 90 8.74 7.93 2.16
CA ALA A 90 9.82 7.68 3.11
C ALA A 90 9.47 6.51 4.03
N ALA A 91 10.41 5.58 4.23
CA ALA A 91 10.26 4.52 5.22
C ALA A 91 10.95 4.92 6.54
N VAL A 92 10.31 4.63 7.66
CA VAL A 92 10.84 4.85 9.00
C VAL A 92 11.01 3.49 9.67
N ILE A 93 12.23 3.18 10.08
CA ILE A 93 12.60 1.90 10.70
C ILE A 93 13.14 2.15 12.11
N PRO A 94 12.31 1.98 13.16
CA PRO A 94 12.81 1.99 14.53
C PRO A 94 13.62 0.71 14.79
N VAL A 95 14.75 0.86 15.47
CA VAL A 95 15.60 -0.27 15.87
C VAL A 95 16.10 -0.08 17.29
N ARG A 96 16.20 -1.18 18.05
CA ARG A 96 16.89 -1.22 19.33
C ARG A 96 17.51 -2.59 19.53
N ASP A 97 18.84 -2.65 19.65
CA ASP A 97 19.60 -3.89 19.90
C ASP A 97 19.37 -5.03 18.88
N ASP A 98 18.93 -4.73 17.65
CA ASP A 98 18.70 -5.75 16.59
C ASP A 98 19.32 -5.37 15.22
N PRO A 99 20.66 -5.36 15.10
CA PRO A 99 21.33 -5.08 13.83
C PRO A 99 21.05 -6.16 12.77
N ALA A 100 20.81 -7.42 13.18
CA ALA A 100 20.58 -8.52 12.24
C ALA A 100 19.20 -8.44 11.59
N GLY A 101 18.16 -8.10 12.37
CA GLY A 101 16.85 -7.75 11.84
C GLY A 101 16.95 -6.55 10.90
N LEU A 102 17.54 -5.46 11.38
CA LEU A 102 17.69 -4.23 10.62
C LEU A 102 18.31 -4.49 9.24
N ALA A 103 19.36 -5.32 9.16
CA ALA A 103 19.97 -5.70 7.88
C ALA A 103 18.96 -6.32 6.91
N ARG A 104 18.16 -7.29 7.36
CA ARG A 104 17.15 -7.97 6.53
C ARG A 104 16.05 -7.03 6.08
N SER A 105 15.59 -6.15 6.97
CA SER A 105 14.56 -5.16 6.64
C SER A 105 15.09 -4.13 5.64
N LEU A 106 16.31 -3.63 5.83
CA LEU A 106 16.95 -2.69 4.91
C LEU A 106 17.15 -3.29 3.52
N ASP A 107 17.58 -4.54 3.41
CA ASP A 107 17.75 -5.22 2.12
C ASP A 107 16.47 -5.17 1.27
N VAL A 108 15.31 -5.43 1.89
CA VAL A 108 14.02 -5.43 1.19
C VAL A 108 13.49 -4.01 0.97
N VAL A 109 13.53 -3.14 2.00
CA VAL A 109 12.98 -1.78 1.91
C VAL A 109 13.79 -0.95 0.92
N CYS A 110 15.13 -1.01 0.94
CA CYS A 110 15.98 -0.28 0.00
C CYS A 110 15.89 -0.82 -1.44
N ALA A 111 15.53 -2.08 -1.63
CA ALA A 111 15.27 -2.66 -2.94
C ALA A 111 13.84 -2.42 -3.45
N THR A 112 12.93 -1.90 -2.61
CA THR A 112 11.52 -1.70 -2.99
C THR A 112 11.37 -0.48 -3.90
N PRO A 113 10.94 -0.67 -5.17
CA PRO A 113 10.68 0.46 -6.06
C PRO A 113 9.60 1.38 -5.49
N GLY A 114 9.87 2.68 -5.48
CA GLY A 114 8.93 3.68 -4.99
C GLY A 114 9.25 4.24 -3.61
N ILE A 115 10.20 3.67 -2.87
CA ILE A 115 10.78 4.29 -1.67
C ILE A 115 11.87 5.29 -2.10
N ASP A 116 11.74 6.55 -1.68
CA ASP A 116 12.68 7.64 -1.99
C ASP A 116 13.72 7.86 -0.88
N ALA A 117 13.33 7.60 0.37
CA ALA A 117 14.18 7.75 1.54
C ALA A 117 13.88 6.67 2.58
N VAL A 118 14.87 6.29 3.37
CA VAL A 118 14.66 5.53 4.61
C VAL A 118 15.40 6.16 5.77
N VAL A 119 14.70 6.30 6.89
CA VAL A 119 15.22 6.84 8.14
C VAL A 119 15.22 5.72 9.17
N VAL A 120 16.41 5.32 9.59
CA VAL A 120 16.58 4.41 10.71
C VAL A 120 16.61 5.24 11.99
N VAL A 121 15.77 4.88 12.96
CA VAL A 121 15.75 5.53 14.27
C VAL A 121 16.27 4.55 15.31
N ASP A 122 17.53 4.73 15.69
CA ASP A 122 18.17 3.97 16.77
C ASP A 122 17.66 4.47 18.12
N ASP A 123 16.79 3.68 18.75
CA ASP A 123 16.15 3.98 20.03
C ASP A 123 17.02 3.55 21.22
N GLY A 124 18.27 4.01 21.23
CA GLY A 124 19.23 3.77 22.29
C GLY A 124 19.74 2.32 22.34
N SER A 125 20.18 1.78 21.20
CA SER A 125 20.89 0.51 21.16
C SER A 125 22.19 0.56 21.97
N THR A 126 22.50 -0.56 22.62
CA THR A 126 23.72 -0.74 23.43
C THR A 126 24.97 -0.70 22.55
N ASP A 127 24.88 -1.23 21.34
CA ASP A 127 25.92 -1.19 20.32
C ASP A 127 25.46 -0.35 19.12
N ALA A 128 25.64 0.96 19.24
CA ALA A 128 25.27 1.91 18.21
C ALA A 128 26.20 1.84 16.97
N VAL A 129 27.41 1.25 17.10
CA VAL A 129 28.36 1.05 15.99
C VAL A 129 27.90 -0.09 15.10
N ALA A 130 27.31 -1.14 15.67
CA ALA A 130 26.70 -2.22 14.90
C ALA A 130 25.54 -1.72 14.02
N VAL A 131 24.73 -0.79 14.53
CA VAL A 131 23.65 -0.14 13.76
C VAL A 131 24.24 0.65 12.58
N ASP A 132 25.25 1.49 12.83
CA ASP A 132 25.90 2.27 11.76
C ASP A 132 26.52 1.39 10.68
N SER A 133 27.20 0.32 11.09
CA SER A 133 27.85 -0.62 10.18
C SER A 133 26.81 -1.33 9.31
N THR A 134 25.66 -1.68 9.89
CA THR A 134 24.54 -2.29 9.18
C THR A 134 23.95 -1.33 8.15
N VAL A 135 23.73 -0.07 8.53
CA VAL A 135 23.21 0.96 7.62
C VAL A 135 24.21 1.26 6.51
N ALA A 136 25.49 1.40 6.83
CA ALA A 136 26.54 1.62 5.84
C ALA A 136 26.61 0.47 4.81
N ALA A 137 26.49 -0.79 5.27
CA ALA A 137 26.47 -1.95 4.38
C ALA A 137 25.28 -1.94 3.41
N ALA A 138 24.10 -1.47 3.84
CA ALA A 138 22.92 -1.36 2.99
C ALA A 138 23.06 -0.26 1.91
N VAL A 139 23.80 0.82 2.21
CA VAL A 139 24.04 1.94 1.28
C VAL A 139 25.12 1.61 0.25
N VAL A 140 26.09 0.77 0.60
CA VAL A 140 27.13 0.30 -0.34
C VAL A 140 26.47 -0.60 -1.41
N PRO A 141 26.87 -0.49 -2.71
CA PRO A 141 26.32 -1.35 -3.75
C PRO A 141 26.72 -2.81 -3.50
N THR A 142 25.82 -3.59 -2.87
CA THR A 142 25.95 -5.05 -2.84
C THR A 142 25.68 -5.57 -4.25
N ILE A 143 26.74 -5.89 -4.98
CA ILE A 143 26.65 -6.53 -6.29
C ILE A 143 26.22 -7.99 -6.05
N SER A 144 24.93 -8.25 -5.90
CA SER A 144 24.39 -9.61 -5.88
C SER A 144 23.93 -9.99 -7.29
N ALA A 145 24.43 -11.11 -7.78
CA ALA A 145 24.15 -11.62 -9.13
C ALA A 145 22.65 -11.95 -9.30
N ALA A 146 22.12 -11.55 -10.46
CA ALA A 146 20.72 -11.63 -10.89
C ALA A 146 19.80 -10.47 -10.42
N VAL A 147 20.02 -9.27 -10.98
CA VAL A 147 19.02 -8.20 -10.98
C VAL A 147 18.85 -7.68 -12.40
N VAL A 148 17.62 -7.74 -12.91
CA VAL A 148 17.17 -7.01 -14.10
C VAL A 148 17.18 -5.53 -13.76
N PRO A 149 17.84 -4.65 -14.54
CA PRO A 149 17.95 -3.24 -14.18
C PRO A 149 16.61 -2.54 -14.42
N THR A 150 15.84 -2.29 -13.36
CA THR A 150 14.79 -1.28 -13.35
C THR A 150 15.39 -0.01 -12.79
N GLY A 151 15.64 0.97 -13.66
CA GLY A 151 16.18 2.28 -13.27
C GLY A 151 15.29 2.98 -12.25
N ALA A 152 15.82 3.18 -11.05
CA ALA A 152 15.48 4.24 -10.10
C ALA A 152 16.59 4.23 -9.05
N ASP A 153 17.14 5.40 -8.71
CA ASP A 153 18.19 5.52 -7.69
C ASP A 153 17.79 4.80 -6.40
N ARG A 154 18.74 4.11 -5.76
CA ARG A 154 18.53 3.57 -4.41
C ARG A 154 18.08 4.71 -3.48
N PRO A 155 17.16 4.45 -2.51
CA PRO A 155 16.73 5.48 -1.61
C PRO A 155 17.89 6.03 -0.80
N THR A 156 17.80 7.31 -0.44
CA THR A 156 18.72 7.88 0.56
C THR A 156 18.47 7.22 1.92
N VAL A 157 19.54 6.94 2.67
CA VAL A 157 19.43 6.34 4.01
C VAL A 157 20.09 7.24 5.04
N SER A 158 19.38 7.52 6.13
CA SER A 158 19.90 8.30 7.26
C SER A 158 19.60 7.62 8.59
N VAL A 159 20.35 7.99 9.63
CA VAL A 159 20.20 7.48 10.99
C VAL A 159 19.93 8.63 11.94
N LEU A 160 18.88 8.50 12.74
CA LEU A 160 18.60 9.35 13.90
C LEU A 160 18.81 8.53 15.17
N ARG A 161 19.30 9.16 16.23
CA ARG A 161 19.58 8.46 17.49
C ARG A 161 18.91 9.12 18.67
N HIS A 162 18.34 8.28 19.52
CA HIS A 162 18.00 8.65 20.88
C HIS A 162 19.17 8.30 21.81
N VAL A 163 19.50 9.24 22.70
CA VAL A 163 20.53 9.04 23.73
C VAL A 163 20.10 7.94 24.72
N MET A 164 18.80 7.84 24.98
CA MET A 164 18.19 6.83 25.84
C MET A 164 16.98 6.24 25.13
N ALA A 165 16.71 4.96 25.37
CA ALA A 165 15.52 4.31 24.84
C ALA A 165 14.24 5.04 25.30
N ALA A 166 13.47 5.51 24.32
CA ALA A 166 12.23 6.25 24.50
C ALA A 166 11.00 5.41 24.10
N GLY A 167 11.22 4.25 23.50
CA GLY A 167 10.21 3.31 23.06
C GLY A 167 9.85 3.48 21.58
N PRO A 168 9.30 2.43 20.95
CA PRO A 168 9.08 2.37 19.51
C PRO A 168 8.08 3.43 19.00
N GLY A 169 7.11 3.82 19.82
CA GLY A 169 6.17 4.90 19.48
C GLY A 169 6.88 6.24 19.29
N ILE A 170 7.76 6.60 20.23
CA ILE A 170 8.54 7.84 20.15
C ILE A 170 9.56 7.76 19.01
N ALA A 171 10.19 6.61 18.79
CA ALA A 171 11.12 6.41 17.67
C ALA A 171 10.45 6.62 16.30
N ARG A 172 9.25 6.03 16.09
CA ARG A 172 8.43 6.30 14.89
C ARG A 172 8.12 7.79 14.75
N ASP A 173 7.75 8.42 15.86
CA ASP A 173 7.40 9.84 15.95
C ASP A 173 8.56 10.79 15.62
N THR A 174 9.77 10.44 16.03
CA THR A 174 11.01 11.12 15.65
C THR A 174 11.28 10.95 14.15
N GLY A 175 11.12 9.73 13.64
CA GLY A 175 11.38 9.41 12.24
C GLY A 175 10.45 10.14 11.27
N TRP A 176 9.13 10.08 11.44
CA TRP A 176 8.21 10.68 10.47
C TRP A 176 8.26 12.22 10.48
N ARG A 177 8.62 12.84 11.61
CA ARG A 177 8.81 14.31 11.68
C ARG A 177 10.10 14.79 11.02
N SER A 178 11.03 13.89 10.71
CA SER A 178 12.31 14.22 10.08
C SER A 178 12.27 14.22 8.54
N VAL A 179 11.16 13.77 7.95
CA VAL A 179 11.02 13.57 6.50
C VAL A 179 9.94 14.48 5.91
N GLU A 180 10.17 14.94 4.69
CA GLU A 180 9.23 15.75 3.90
C GLU A 180 8.62 14.92 2.74
N ALA A 181 8.17 13.70 3.03
CA ALA A 181 7.55 12.81 2.05
C ALA A 181 6.02 12.95 2.06
N ASP A 182 5.38 12.79 0.90
CA ASP A 182 3.91 12.75 0.79
C ASP A 182 3.32 11.57 1.59
N ILE A 183 4.08 10.47 1.69
CA ILE A 183 3.70 9.25 2.40
C ILE A 183 4.86 8.79 3.29
N VAL A 184 4.53 8.46 4.53
CA VAL A 184 5.45 7.80 5.45
C VAL A 184 4.97 6.37 5.70
N VAL A 185 5.87 5.41 5.52
CA VAL A 185 5.64 4.01 5.87
C VAL A 185 6.45 3.66 7.11
N PHE A 186 5.81 3.10 8.12
CA PHE A 186 6.50 2.50 9.26
C PHE A 186 6.78 1.03 8.97
N CYS A 187 8.04 0.61 9.11
CA CYS A 187 8.45 -0.78 8.99
C CYS A 187 9.38 -1.10 10.16
N ASP A 188 9.03 -2.07 11.00
CA ASP A 188 9.86 -2.43 12.15
C ASP A 188 11.12 -3.19 11.68
N ALA A 189 12.22 -3.09 12.44
CA ALA A 189 13.50 -3.73 12.10
C ALA A 189 13.45 -5.27 12.05
N ASP A 190 12.39 -5.90 12.53
CA ASP A 190 12.19 -7.36 12.47
C ASP A 190 11.17 -7.78 11.38
N VAL A 191 10.70 -6.83 10.57
CA VAL A 191 9.73 -7.08 9.49
C VAL A 191 10.42 -7.17 8.14
N VAL A 192 10.10 -8.21 7.38
CA VAL A 192 10.55 -8.40 5.99
C VAL A 192 9.31 -8.41 5.09
N PRO A 193 9.00 -7.29 4.41
CA PRO A 193 7.81 -7.20 3.55
C PRO A 193 7.87 -8.14 2.33
N GLU A 194 6.71 -8.61 1.88
CA GLU A 194 6.60 -9.42 0.65
C GLU A 194 6.81 -8.57 -0.62
N PRO A 195 7.29 -9.15 -1.74
CA PRO A 195 7.41 -8.41 -3.00
C PRO A 195 6.09 -7.73 -3.43
N GLY A 196 6.16 -6.45 -3.80
CA GLY A 196 4.99 -5.67 -4.22
C GLY A 196 4.14 -5.07 -3.09
N TRP A 197 4.53 -5.27 -1.82
CA TRP A 197 3.81 -4.77 -0.63
C TRP A 197 3.44 -3.28 -0.71
N LEU A 198 4.39 -2.44 -1.15
CA LEU A 198 4.19 -0.99 -1.17
C LEU A 198 3.06 -0.60 -2.13
N GLY A 199 2.98 -1.25 -3.29
CA GLY A 199 1.93 -0.98 -4.27
C GLY A 199 0.53 -1.26 -3.71
N VAL A 200 0.38 -2.30 -2.88
CA VAL A 200 -0.89 -2.64 -2.22
C VAL A 200 -1.26 -1.58 -1.18
N LEU A 201 -0.30 -1.12 -0.37
CA LEU A 201 -0.57 -0.10 0.65
C LEU A 201 -0.87 1.28 0.04
N LEU A 202 -0.20 1.63 -1.06
CA LEU A 202 -0.40 2.89 -1.77
C LEU A 202 -1.68 2.94 -2.60
N ALA A 203 -2.34 1.80 -2.79
CA ALA A 203 -3.62 1.69 -3.47
C ALA A 203 -4.82 2.01 -2.56
N HIS A 204 -4.64 2.71 -1.45
CA HIS A 204 -5.70 3.16 -0.55
C HIS A 204 -5.58 4.66 -0.25
#